data_AF-A0A6L7YU10-F1
#
_entry.id   AF-A0A6L7YU10-F1
#
_cell.length_a   1.000
_cell.length_b   1.000
_cell.length_c   1.000
_cell.angle_alpha   90.00
_cell.angle_beta   90.00
_cell.angle_gamma   90.00
#
_symmetry.space_group_name_H-M   'P 1'
#
loop_
_entity.id
_entity.type
_entity.pdbx_description
1 polymer ?
#
loop_
_entity_poly.entity_id
_entity_poly.type
_entity_poly.pdbx_seq_one_letter_code
_entity_poly.pdbx_strand_id
1 'polypeptide(L)'
;MTVKEIKSALLRKGWAGKTVSRKETAERLNPLIEAHVKLKLTYANLLPLLASDSERQELALFLKTLRLDVGKLKELVFSCGETAFNGTSLEPESFKLTSDDPLSDLRECELALREQLDAEHPVQHQIRTEAVLVRLRKNSDTRLYFIRKCVHRALTAA
;
A
#
# COMPACT_ATOMS: atom_id res chain seq x y z
N MET A 1 -0.80 27.62 -3.45
CA MET A 1 -1.92 27.08 -2.66
C MET A 1 -3.03 26.71 -3.61
N THR A 2 -3.39 25.43 -3.70
CA THR A 2 -4.42 24.93 -4.64
C THR A 2 -5.83 25.13 -4.07
N VAL A 3 -6.85 25.13 -4.94
CA VAL A 3 -8.27 25.22 -4.52
C VAL A 3 -8.64 24.12 -3.51
N LYS A 4 -7.98 22.94 -3.59
CA LYS A 4 -8.15 21.83 -2.65
C LYS A 4 -7.65 22.17 -1.24
N GLU A 5 -6.53 22.89 -1.13
CA GLU A 5 -5.94 23.33 0.13
C GLU A 5 -6.74 24.46 0.81
N ILE A 6 -7.34 25.35 0.02
CA ILE A 6 -8.22 26.41 0.54
C ILE A 6 -9.52 25.81 1.12
N LYS A 7 -10.11 24.85 0.42
CA LYS A 7 -11.36 24.20 0.86
C LYS A 7 -11.15 23.33 2.11
N SER A 8 -10.03 22.62 2.21
CA SER A 8 -9.72 21.80 3.40
C SER A 8 -9.47 22.64 4.66
N ALA A 9 -8.93 23.85 4.51
CA ALA A 9 -8.71 24.78 5.63
C ALA A 9 -10.01 25.42 6.14
N LEU A 10 -10.97 25.72 5.25
CA LEU A 10 -12.23 26.39 5.59
C LEU A 10 -13.31 25.44 6.14
N LEU A 11 -13.36 24.20 5.64
CA LEU A 11 -14.43 23.25 5.97
C LEU A 11 -14.05 22.35 7.15
N ARG A 12 -13.89 22.96 8.33
CA ARG A 12 -13.75 22.22 9.60
C ARG A 12 -14.98 21.33 9.82
N LYS A 13 -14.86 20.03 9.50
CA LYS A 13 -15.77 18.90 9.82
C LYS A 13 -16.93 18.56 8.87
N GLY A 14 -17.01 19.13 7.67
CA GLY A 14 -18.02 18.71 6.69
C GLY A 14 -17.65 19.16 5.28
N TRP A 15 -17.20 18.25 4.44
CA TRP A 15 -16.78 18.59 3.08
C TRP A 15 -18.01 18.97 2.24
N ALA A 16 -18.12 20.24 1.84
CA ALA A 16 -19.03 20.72 0.82
C ALA A 16 -18.48 20.33 -0.57
N GLY A 17 -18.75 19.10 -0.99
CA GLY A 17 -18.31 18.50 -2.25
C GLY A 17 -18.98 17.15 -2.47
N LYS A 18 -19.14 16.73 -3.73
CA LYS A 18 -19.80 15.47 -4.08
C LYS A 18 -18.77 14.34 -3.93
N THR A 19 -18.64 13.78 -2.72
CA THR A 19 -17.82 12.57 -2.52
C THR A 19 -18.42 11.40 -3.27
N VAL A 20 -17.59 10.45 -3.70
CA VAL A 20 -18.08 9.18 -4.29
C VAL A 20 -18.99 8.43 -3.32
N SER A 21 -19.86 7.58 -3.86
CA SER A 21 -20.78 6.79 -3.04
C SER A 21 -20.04 5.77 -2.16
N ARG A 22 -20.71 5.23 -1.13
CA ARG A 22 -20.14 4.14 -0.31
C ARG A 22 -19.86 2.89 -1.14
N LYS A 23 -20.77 2.54 -2.05
CA LYS A 23 -20.60 1.42 -2.98
C LYS A 23 -19.38 1.63 -3.88
N GLU A 24 -19.29 2.80 -4.51
CA GLU A 24 -18.14 3.14 -5.37
C GLU A 24 -16.82 3.18 -4.58
N THR A 25 -16.85 3.68 -3.33
CA THR A 25 -15.69 3.61 -2.43
C THR A 25 -15.22 2.17 -2.26
N ALA A 26 -16.13 1.24 -1.94
CA ALA A 26 -15.77 -0.16 -1.75
C ALA A 26 -15.25 -0.83 -3.04
N GLU A 27 -15.90 -0.57 -4.17
CA GLU A 27 -15.48 -1.07 -5.49
C GLU A 27 -14.06 -0.63 -5.84
N ARG A 28 -13.69 0.61 -5.50
CA ARG A 28 -12.34 1.16 -5.71
C ARG A 28 -11.30 0.68 -4.71
N LEU A 29 -11.68 0.48 -3.44
CA LEU A 29 -10.75 0.02 -2.42
C LEU A 29 -10.40 -1.46 -2.54
N ASN A 30 -11.28 -2.30 -3.08
CA ASN A 30 -11.03 -3.75 -3.19
C ASN A 30 -9.78 -4.10 -4.02
N PRO A 31 -9.55 -3.52 -5.22
CA PRO A 31 -8.30 -3.67 -5.96
C PRO A 31 -7.06 -3.26 -5.15
N LEU A 32 -7.15 -2.16 -4.37
CA LEU A 32 -6.05 -1.73 -3.50
C LEU A 32 -5.78 -2.73 -2.37
N ILE A 33 -6.83 -3.33 -1.78
CA ILE A 33 -6.68 -4.41 -0.79
C ILE A 33 -5.96 -5.59 -1.41
N GLU A 34 -6.37 -6.01 -2.61
CA GLU A 34 -5.73 -7.12 -3.32
C GLU A 34 -4.25 -6.83 -3.57
N ALA A 35 -3.90 -5.64 -4.07
CA ALA A 35 -2.51 -5.24 -4.29
C ALA A 35 -1.69 -5.27 -2.99
N HIS A 36 -2.24 -4.76 -1.87
CA HIS A 36 -1.56 -4.84 -0.56
C HIS A 36 -1.41 -6.29 -0.06
N VAL A 37 -2.41 -7.15 -0.30
CA VAL A 37 -2.33 -8.57 0.09
C VAL A 37 -1.25 -9.28 -0.71
N LYS A 38 -1.19 -9.06 -2.02
CA LYS A 38 -0.16 -9.61 -2.91
C LYS A 38 1.24 -9.16 -2.47
N LEU A 39 1.43 -7.86 -2.27
CA LEU A 39 2.69 -7.30 -1.79
C LEU A 39 3.09 -7.87 -0.42
N LYS A 40 2.15 -8.00 0.51
CA LYS A 40 2.39 -8.64 1.82
C LYS A 40 2.89 -10.08 1.66
N LEU A 41 2.35 -10.86 0.71
CA LEU A 41 2.83 -12.22 0.42
C LEU A 41 4.25 -12.19 -0.17
N THR A 42 4.52 -11.27 -1.09
CA THR A 42 5.86 -11.04 -1.65
C THR A 42 6.89 -10.76 -0.55
N TYR A 43 6.61 -9.85 0.38
CA TYR A 43 7.48 -9.59 1.54
C TYR A 43 7.70 -10.84 2.38
N ALA A 44 6.63 -11.57 2.70
CA ALA A 44 6.72 -12.77 3.54
C ALA A 44 7.60 -13.85 2.90
N ASN A 45 7.53 -14.01 1.58
CA ASN A 45 8.35 -14.96 0.82
C ASN A 45 9.81 -14.52 0.68
N LEU A 46 10.07 -13.20 0.62
CA LEU A 46 11.43 -12.67 0.50
C LEU A 46 12.23 -12.77 1.81
N LEU A 47 11.60 -12.48 2.95
CA LEU A 47 12.30 -12.34 4.24
C LEU A 47 13.24 -13.52 4.58
N PRO A 48 12.87 -14.80 4.39
CA PRO A 48 13.76 -15.92 4.67
C PRO A 48 15.01 -15.99 3.79
N LEU A 49 14.99 -15.34 2.62
CA LEU A 49 16.04 -15.39 1.60
C LEU A 49 17.12 -14.31 1.78
N LEU A 50 16.85 -13.29 2.59
CA LEU A 50 17.76 -12.16 2.78
C LEU A 50 18.98 -12.56 3.62
N ALA A 51 20.18 -12.35 3.09
CA ALA A 51 21.43 -12.61 3.84
C ALA A 51 21.69 -11.61 4.98
N SER A 52 21.24 -10.36 4.83
CA SER A 52 21.46 -9.31 5.82
C SER A 52 20.38 -9.31 6.92
N ASP A 53 20.78 -9.56 8.16
CA ASP A 53 19.89 -9.54 9.32
C ASP A 53 19.26 -8.15 9.54
N SER A 54 20.03 -7.08 9.33
CA SER A 54 19.52 -5.71 9.44
C SER A 54 18.43 -5.42 8.42
N GLU A 55 18.62 -5.85 7.17
CA GLU A 55 17.61 -5.66 6.12
C GLU A 55 16.37 -6.52 6.39
N ARG A 56 16.57 -7.76 6.85
CA ARG A 56 15.49 -8.66 7.24
C ARG A 56 14.66 -8.08 8.38
N GLN A 57 15.27 -7.51 9.41
CA GLN A 57 14.56 -6.90 10.54
C GLN A 57 13.71 -5.71 10.10
N GLU A 58 14.27 -4.80 9.31
CA GLU A 58 13.54 -3.61 8.84
C GLU A 58 12.39 -4.00 7.90
N LEU A 59 12.62 -4.89 6.94
CA LEU A 59 11.57 -5.38 6.05
C LEU A 59 10.48 -6.16 6.79
N ALA A 60 10.80 -6.82 7.91
CA ALA A 60 9.81 -7.47 8.76
C ALA A 60 8.88 -6.45 9.48
N LEU A 61 9.41 -5.28 9.88
CA LEU A 61 8.61 -4.18 10.40
C LEU A 61 7.67 -3.60 9.33
N PHE A 62 8.14 -3.52 8.08
CA PHE A 62 7.30 -3.14 6.96
C PHE A 62 6.21 -4.17 6.64
N LEU A 63 6.51 -5.47 6.71
CA LEU A 63 5.50 -6.51 6.58
C LEU A 63 4.42 -6.39 7.67
N LYS A 64 4.81 -6.07 8.91
CA LYS A 64 3.85 -5.80 9.99
C LYS A 64 2.97 -4.60 9.66
N THR A 65 3.55 -3.51 9.16
CA THR A 65 2.80 -2.32 8.73
C THR A 65 1.84 -2.62 7.57
N LEU A 66 2.29 -3.38 6.56
CA LEU A 66 1.44 -3.83 5.44
C LEU A 66 0.22 -4.65 5.91
N ARG A 67 0.38 -5.50 6.94
CA ARG A 67 -0.76 -6.23 7.53
C ARG A 67 -1.78 -5.29 8.16
N LEU A 68 -1.32 -4.25 8.85
CA LEU A 68 -2.20 -3.24 9.44
C LEU A 68 -2.91 -2.42 8.37
N ASP A 69 -2.19 -2.08 7.29
CA ASP A 69 -2.72 -1.36 6.13
C ASP A 69 -3.86 -2.14 5.45
N VAL A 70 -3.67 -3.45 5.22
CA VAL A 70 -4.73 -4.36 4.74
C VAL A 70 -5.93 -4.35 5.68
N GLY A 71 -5.70 -4.46 7.00
CA GLY A 71 -6.78 -4.42 7.99
C GLY A 71 -7.58 -3.12 7.93
N LYS A 72 -6.90 -1.97 7.81
CA LYS A 72 -7.54 -0.66 7.73
C LYS A 72 -8.36 -0.49 6.45
N LEU A 73 -7.85 -0.95 5.31
CA LEU A 73 -8.63 -0.92 4.07
C LEU A 73 -9.87 -1.81 4.16
N LYS A 74 -9.76 -3.02 4.72
CA LYS A 74 -10.91 -3.91 4.93
C LYS A 74 -11.96 -3.29 5.85
N GLU A 75 -11.55 -2.65 6.95
CA GLU A 75 -12.45 -1.91 7.84
C GLU A 75 -13.25 -0.82 7.09
N LEU A 76 -12.62 -0.12 6.14
CA LEU A 76 -13.31 0.90 5.33
C LEU A 76 -14.37 0.29 4.42
N VAL A 77 -14.05 -0.83 3.75
CA VAL A 77 -15.00 -1.54 2.89
C VAL A 77 -16.18 -2.06 3.71
N PHE A 78 -15.94 -2.68 4.86
CA PHE A 78 -17.01 -3.12 5.76
C PHE A 78 -17.85 -1.95 6.29
N SER A 79 -17.24 -0.80 6.58
CA SER A 79 -17.96 0.41 6.98
C SER A 79 -18.84 0.98 5.87
N CYS A 80 -18.56 0.63 4.61
CA CYS A 80 -19.41 0.96 3.47
C CYS A 80 -20.60 0.01 3.31
N GLY A 81 -20.68 -1.08 4.09
CA GLY A 81 -21.69 -2.12 3.98
C GLY A 81 -21.37 -3.21 2.94
N GLU A 82 -20.14 -3.24 2.46
CA GLU A 82 -19.71 -4.10 1.36
C GLU A 82 -18.72 -5.19 1.83
N THR A 83 -18.49 -6.19 0.98
CA THR A 83 -17.54 -7.28 1.29
C THR A 83 -16.14 -6.94 0.81
N ALA A 84 -15.17 -7.03 1.73
CA ALA A 84 -13.76 -6.80 1.42
C ALA A 84 -13.09 -8.04 0.83
N PHE A 85 -12.19 -7.83 -0.13
CA PHE A 85 -11.35 -8.88 -0.70
C PHE A 85 -10.62 -9.66 0.42
N ASN A 86 -10.78 -10.97 0.45
CA ASN A 86 -10.29 -11.81 1.55
C ASN A 86 -8.95 -12.49 1.25
N GLY A 87 -8.58 -12.62 -0.02
CA GLY A 87 -7.33 -13.25 -0.47
C GLY A 87 -7.33 -14.77 -0.44
N THR A 88 -8.46 -15.44 -0.21
CA THR A 88 -8.52 -16.91 -0.16
C THR A 88 -8.32 -17.57 -1.52
N SER A 89 -8.43 -16.81 -2.60
CA SER A 89 -8.15 -17.25 -3.97
C SER A 89 -6.68 -17.13 -4.36
N LEU A 90 -5.82 -16.62 -3.48
CA LEU A 90 -4.41 -16.41 -3.78
C LEU A 90 -3.57 -17.56 -3.23
N GLU A 91 -2.73 -18.12 -4.09
CA GLU A 91 -1.72 -19.11 -3.70
C GLU A 91 -0.45 -18.38 -3.23
N PRO A 92 -0.05 -18.47 -1.95
CA PRO A 92 1.10 -17.74 -1.41
C PRO A 92 2.40 -18.00 -2.17
N GLU A 93 2.60 -19.22 -2.66
CA GLU A 93 3.80 -19.66 -3.37
C GLU A 93 3.97 -18.96 -4.72
N SER A 94 2.90 -18.46 -5.32
CA SER A 94 2.92 -17.71 -6.59
C SER A 94 3.53 -16.31 -6.47
N PHE A 95 3.85 -15.85 -5.25
CA PHE A 95 4.43 -14.52 -4.99
C PHE A 95 5.90 -14.58 -4.58
N LYS A 96 6.59 -15.68 -4.87
CA LYS A 96 8.05 -15.77 -4.70
C LYS A 96 8.74 -14.92 -5.76
N LEU A 97 9.77 -14.20 -5.34
CA LEU A 97 10.68 -13.50 -6.24
C LEU A 97 11.80 -14.47 -6.60
N THR A 98 11.87 -14.85 -7.87
CA THR A 98 12.78 -15.91 -8.35
C THR A 98 13.91 -15.38 -9.24
N SER A 99 14.00 -14.06 -9.43
CA SER A 99 15.13 -13.47 -10.15
C SER A 99 16.39 -13.49 -9.29
N ASP A 100 17.52 -13.24 -9.94
CA ASP A 100 18.83 -13.08 -9.29
C ASP A 100 18.93 -11.76 -8.48
N ASP A 101 17.99 -10.81 -8.66
CA ASP A 101 17.89 -9.57 -7.89
C ASP A 101 16.49 -9.39 -7.28
N PRO A 102 16.15 -10.16 -6.24
CA PRO A 102 14.84 -10.12 -5.62
C PRO A 102 14.54 -8.79 -4.92
N LEU A 103 15.54 -7.96 -4.59
CA LEU A 103 15.31 -6.63 -4.03
C LEU A 103 14.86 -5.63 -5.10
N SER A 104 15.39 -5.72 -6.32
CA SER A 104 14.87 -4.96 -7.46
C SER A 104 13.46 -5.39 -7.83
N ASP A 105 13.15 -6.69 -7.84
CA ASP A 105 11.78 -7.14 -8.09
C ASP A 105 10.80 -6.65 -7.02
N LEU A 106 11.21 -6.65 -5.75
CA LEU A 106 10.40 -6.09 -4.66
C LEU A 106 10.14 -4.60 -4.89
N ARG A 107 11.15 -3.86 -5.37
CA ARG A 107 11.02 -2.44 -5.71
C ARG A 107 9.94 -2.23 -6.78
N GLU A 108 9.94 -3.04 -7.83
CA GLU A 108 8.94 -2.95 -8.90
C GLU A 108 7.53 -3.23 -8.38
N CYS A 109 7.38 -4.24 -7.50
CA CYS A 109 6.09 -4.52 -6.84
C CYS A 109 5.59 -3.35 -5.98
N GLU A 110 6.47 -2.66 -5.25
CA GLU A 110 6.11 -1.44 -4.49
C GLU A 110 5.78 -0.26 -5.40
N LEU A 111 6.51 -0.09 -6.51
CA LEU A 111 6.20 0.96 -7.49
C LEU A 111 4.83 0.74 -8.12
N ALA A 112 4.48 -0.49 -8.46
CA ALA A 112 3.15 -0.83 -8.96
C ALA A 112 2.04 -0.53 -7.93
N LEU A 113 2.26 -0.85 -6.64
CA LEU A 113 1.32 -0.46 -5.59
C LEU A 113 1.22 1.07 -5.48
N ARG A 114 2.35 1.77 -5.54
CA ARG A 114 2.40 3.23 -5.43
C ARG A 114 1.63 3.88 -6.57
N GLU A 115 1.78 3.39 -7.79
CA GLU A 115 1.04 3.87 -8.96
C GLU A 115 -0.47 3.74 -8.75
N GLN A 116 -0.96 2.61 -8.24
CA GLN A 116 -2.37 2.44 -7.94
C GLN A 116 -2.86 3.42 -6.86
N LEU A 117 -2.07 3.65 -5.81
CA LEU A 117 -2.40 4.64 -4.78
C LEU A 117 -2.41 6.08 -5.32
N ASP A 118 -1.51 6.40 -6.25
CA ASP A 118 -1.45 7.71 -6.90
C ASP A 118 -2.60 7.90 -7.89
N ALA A 119 -3.02 6.85 -8.59
CA ALA A 119 -4.21 6.84 -9.45
C ALA A 119 -5.51 7.02 -8.65
N GLU A 120 -5.55 6.56 -7.40
CA GLU A 120 -6.71 6.73 -6.52
C GLU A 120 -6.75 8.12 -5.83
N HIS A 121 -5.61 8.76 -5.65
CA HIS A 121 -5.50 10.07 -4.98
C HIS A 121 -6.40 11.22 -5.52
N PRO A 122 -6.69 11.36 -6.84
CA PRO A 122 -7.60 12.39 -7.32
C PRO A 122 -9.08 12.12 -6.98
N VAL A 123 -9.45 10.91 -6.58
CA VAL A 123 -10.84 10.54 -6.25
C VAL A 123 -11.26 11.19 -4.93
N GLN A 124 -12.45 11.81 -4.92
CA GLN A 124 -12.99 12.47 -3.74
C GLN A 124 -13.71 11.48 -2.84
N HIS A 125 -12.97 10.84 -1.94
CA HIS A 125 -13.54 9.95 -0.94
C HIS A 125 -14.07 10.70 0.28
N GLN A 126 -14.74 9.97 1.16
CA GLN A 126 -15.02 10.47 2.51
C GLN A 126 -13.71 10.72 3.27
N ILE A 127 -13.70 11.75 4.14
CA ILE A 127 -12.49 12.20 4.87
C ILE A 127 -11.73 11.05 5.54
N ARG A 128 -12.43 10.08 6.15
CA ARG A 128 -11.79 8.94 6.80
C ARG A 128 -11.01 8.07 5.81
N THR A 129 -11.58 7.81 4.64
CA THR A 129 -10.94 7.03 3.57
C THR A 129 -9.75 7.79 3.00
N GLU A 130 -9.88 9.09 2.75
CA GLU A 130 -8.77 9.93 2.27
C GLU A 130 -7.59 9.91 3.25
N ALA A 131 -7.86 10.04 4.56
CA ALA A 131 -6.82 10.00 5.59
C ALA A 131 -6.07 8.65 5.61
N VAL A 132 -6.77 7.54 5.38
CA VAL A 132 -6.15 6.22 5.25
C VAL A 132 -5.30 6.16 3.99
N LEU A 133 -5.81 6.56 2.81
CA LEU A 133 -5.06 6.56 1.56
C LEU A 133 -3.77 7.39 1.63
N VAL A 134 -3.81 8.57 2.28
CA VAL A 134 -2.62 9.39 2.54
C VAL A 134 -1.59 8.64 3.40
N ARG A 135 -2.04 7.96 4.45
CA ARG A 135 -1.15 7.14 5.30
C ARG A 135 -0.54 5.98 4.50
N LEU A 136 -1.31 5.29 3.66
CA LEU A 136 -0.81 4.20 2.82
C LEU A 136 0.28 4.68 1.86
N ARG A 137 0.09 5.84 1.23
CA ARG A 137 1.11 6.47 0.38
C ARG A 137 2.40 6.76 1.15
N LYS A 138 2.30 7.37 2.34
CA LYS A 138 3.46 7.64 3.20
C LYS A 138 4.19 6.35 3.62
N ASN A 139 3.44 5.30 3.93
CA ASN A 139 4.04 3.99 4.24
C ASN A 139 4.78 3.43 3.02
N SER A 140 4.19 3.50 1.83
CA SER A 140 4.83 3.08 0.57
C SER A 140 6.09 3.90 0.27
N ASP A 141 6.08 5.22 0.45
CA ASP A 141 7.29 6.07 0.30
C ASP A 141 8.43 5.61 1.23
N THR A 142 8.09 5.30 2.48
CA THR A 142 9.07 4.86 3.48
C THR A 142 9.70 3.53 3.07
N ARG A 143 8.88 2.57 2.61
CA ARG A 143 9.35 1.27 2.13
C ARG A 143 10.20 1.40 0.87
N LEU A 144 9.74 2.17 -0.13
CA LEU A 144 10.48 2.42 -1.37
C LEU A 144 11.84 3.07 -1.10
N TYR A 145 11.90 4.05 -0.20
CA TYR A 145 13.16 4.69 0.19
C TYR A 145 14.16 3.67 0.74
N PHE A 146 13.71 2.79 1.63
CA PHE A 146 14.55 1.75 2.20
C PHE A 146 14.99 0.72 1.15
N ILE A 147 14.06 0.20 0.35
CA ILE A 147 14.37 -0.79 -0.70
C ILE A 147 15.39 -0.23 -1.70
N ARG A 148 15.24 1.03 -2.12
CA ARG A 148 16.21 1.70 -3.01
C ARG A 148 17.62 1.73 -2.40
N LYS A 149 17.74 1.93 -1.08
CA LYS A 149 19.04 1.85 -0.40
C LYS A 149 19.61 0.43 -0.39
N CYS A 150 18.78 -0.59 -0.22
CA CYS A 150 19.23 -1.98 -0.27
C CYS A 150 19.72 -2.35 -1.67
N VAL A 151 18.94 -2.02 -2.71
CA VAL A 151 19.33 -2.23 -4.12
C VAL A 151 20.63 -1.51 -4.44
N HIS A 152 20.77 -0.24 -4.06
CA HIS A 152 22.01 0.50 -4.29
C HIS A 152 23.22 -0.15 -3.61
N ARG A 153 23.07 -0.60 -2.36
CA ARG A 153 24.14 -1.29 -1.63
C ARG A 153 24.54 -2.62 -2.30
N ALA A 154 23.57 -3.41 -2.74
CA ALA A 154 23.81 -4.66 -3.45
C ALA A 154 24.62 -4.44 -4.73
N LEU A 155 24.29 -3.40 -5.51
CA LEU A 155 25.02 -3.04 -6.73
C LEU A 155 26.44 -2.54 -6.46
N THR A 156 26.70 -1.90 -5.31
CA THR A 156 28.06 -1.42 -4.96
C THR A 156 28.94 -2.48 -4.31
N ALA A 157 28.36 -3.59 -3.85
CA ALA A 157 29.07 -4.68 -3.20
C ALA A 157 29.42 -5.84 -4.15
N ALA A 158 28.85 -5.84 -5.35
CA ALA A 158 29.18 -6.74 -6.46
C ALA A 158 30.33 -6.20 -7.31
#